data_AF-A0A9E5QZ00-F1
#
_entry.id   AF-A0A9E5QZ00-F1
#
_cell.length_a   1.000
_cell.length_b   1.000
_cell.length_c   1.000
_cell.angle_alpha   90.00
_cell.angle_beta   90.00
_cell.angle_gamma   90.00
#
_symmetry.space_group_name_H-M   'P 1'
#
loop_
_entity.id
_entity.type
_entity.pdbx_description
1 polymer ?
#
loop_
_entity_poly.entity_id
_entity_poly.type
_entity_poly.pdbx_seq_one_letter_code
_entity_poly.pdbx_strand_id
1 'polypeptide(L)'
;GVVLLYERTWGGKVLGIPPAAITTWVDHVDSDTILVEADGSRRLPLKAPHPHEPVIPPATTLLVPVAGMDAVGQPFDESTVYNPEAVAAHFGFVPKTQIQYPWIAQIMRDEALGLKGAPPGARIVPLLNKAGQHTIERIKTRRVAQNILQHQPRVSAVAIGRVRRQHNPIFEVQRRVGVIVLAGGLSRRMGQPKPLLPWGQQTVIEAILARLVPLRLAEIVVVTGHEAGRVQAKAQAAGVKTTYTRTTPPARCSPRCRWACAPWEKTSRPAWWSWATNLTSLPGWCTNC
;
A
#
# COMPACT_ATOMS: atom_id res chain seq x y z
N GLY A 1 -9.90 -22.54 -18.84
CA GLY A 1 -9.86 -23.74 -17.98
C GLY A 1 -8.76 -23.60 -16.95
N VAL A 2 -8.71 -24.44 -15.92
CA VAL A 2 -7.57 -24.48 -14.98
C VAL A 2 -6.73 -25.71 -15.31
N VAL A 3 -5.44 -25.51 -15.54
CA VAL A 3 -4.47 -26.60 -15.74
C VAL A 3 -3.64 -26.72 -14.46
N LEU A 4 -3.62 -27.93 -13.87
CA LEU A 4 -2.79 -28.23 -12.71
C LEU A 4 -1.50 -28.89 -13.19
N LEU A 5 -0.37 -28.28 -12.86
CA LEU A 5 0.96 -28.76 -13.24
C LEU A 5 1.68 -29.30 -12.01
N TYR A 6 2.25 -30.50 -12.14
CA TYR A 6 3.05 -31.14 -11.11
C TYR A 6 4.05 -32.11 -11.72
N GLU A 7 5.13 -32.41 -10.99
CA GLU A 7 6.15 -33.36 -11.45
C GLU A 7 5.67 -34.80 -11.25
N ARG A 8 5.24 -35.14 -10.04
CA ARG A 8 4.69 -36.46 -9.70
C ARG A 8 3.80 -36.41 -8.47
N THR A 9 3.03 -37.45 -8.24
CA THR A 9 2.29 -37.66 -6.98
C THR A 9 2.98 -38.74 -6.15
N TRP A 10 3.09 -38.52 -4.83
CA TRP A 10 3.67 -39.49 -3.91
C TRP A 10 2.96 -39.44 -2.55
N GLY A 11 2.40 -40.57 -2.11
CA GLY A 11 1.73 -40.67 -0.80
C GLY A 11 0.59 -39.67 -0.59
N GLY A 12 -0.19 -39.36 -1.64
CA GLY A 12 -1.26 -38.35 -1.59
C GLY A 12 -0.78 -36.89 -1.60
N LYS A 13 0.54 -36.66 -1.76
CA LYS A 13 1.12 -35.33 -1.95
C LYS A 13 1.49 -35.13 -3.42
N VAL A 14 1.45 -33.87 -3.84
CA VAL A 14 1.87 -33.43 -5.17
C VAL A 14 3.28 -32.86 -5.04
N LEU A 15 4.24 -33.40 -5.80
CA LEU A 15 5.58 -32.83 -5.92
C LEU A 15 5.53 -31.72 -6.98
N GLY A 16 5.87 -30.50 -6.57
CA GLY A 16 5.90 -29.33 -7.43
C GLY A 16 7.06 -29.37 -8.43
N ILE A 17 6.93 -28.60 -9.50
CA ILE A 17 7.98 -28.41 -10.51
C ILE A 17 9.08 -27.48 -9.96
N PRO A 18 10.35 -27.63 -10.37
CA PRO A 18 11.42 -26.71 -10.01
C PRO A 18 11.08 -25.24 -10.36
N PRO A 19 11.34 -24.28 -9.46
CA PRO A 19 10.99 -22.86 -9.68
C PRO A 19 11.63 -22.23 -10.91
N ALA A 20 12.79 -22.73 -11.33
CA ALA A 20 13.47 -22.29 -12.54
C ALA A 20 12.62 -22.52 -13.80
N ALA A 21 11.87 -23.63 -13.87
CA ALA A 21 11.02 -23.93 -15.02
C ALA A 21 9.85 -22.95 -15.16
N ILE A 22 9.34 -22.41 -14.04
CA ILE A 22 8.28 -21.39 -14.06
C ILE A 22 8.74 -20.14 -14.81
N THR A 23 10.01 -19.76 -14.68
CA THR A 23 10.58 -18.60 -15.37
C THR A 23 10.51 -18.78 -16.89
N THR A 24 10.85 -19.98 -17.39
CA THR A 24 10.75 -20.32 -18.81
C THR A 24 9.30 -20.35 -19.30
N TRP A 25 8.36 -20.80 -18.48
CA TRP A 25 6.96 -20.92 -18.89
C TRP A 25 6.22 -19.60 -19.02
N VAL A 26 6.58 -18.60 -18.21
CA VAL A 26 5.97 -17.26 -18.30
C VAL A 26 6.09 -16.69 -19.71
N ASP A 27 7.16 -17.01 -20.44
CA ASP A 27 7.40 -16.50 -21.79
C ASP A 27 6.87 -17.41 -22.93
N HIS A 28 6.41 -18.62 -22.60
CA HIS A 28 6.06 -19.64 -23.60
C HIS A 28 4.64 -20.18 -23.51
N VAL A 29 3.95 -19.96 -22.38
CA VAL A 29 2.58 -20.42 -22.17
C VAL A 29 1.63 -19.25 -22.35
N ASP A 30 0.66 -19.40 -23.23
CA ASP A 30 -0.44 -18.45 -23.38
C ASP A 30 -1.43 -18.61 -22.21
N SER A 31 -1.11 -18.00 -21.08
CA SER A 31 -1.93 -18.04 -19.86
C SER A 31 -1.96 -16.68 -19.18
N ASP A 32 -3.16 -16.21 -18.84
CA ASP A 32 -3.35 -14.92 -18.16
C ASP A 32 -2.68 -14.88 -16.77
N THR A 33 -2.57 -16.03 -16.10
CA THR A 33 -2.03 -16.13 -14.75
C THR A 33 -1.51 -17.53 -14.46
N ILE A 34 -0.32 -17.61 -13.86
CA ILE A 34 0.23 -18.83 -13.26
C ILE A 34 0.15 -18.68 -11.73
N LEU A 35 -0.63 -19.54 -11.08
CA LEU A 35 -0.75 -19.57 -9.62
C LEU A 35 0.22 -20.60 -9.05
N VAL A 36 1.10 -20.15 -8.14
CA VAL A 36 2.08 -21.01 -7.48
C VAL A 36 1.82 -21.00 -5.96
N GLU A 37 1.59 -22.18 -5.38
CA GLU A 37 1.63 -22.37 -3.93
C GLU A 37 3.09 -22.59 -3.51
N ALA A 38 3.70 -21.57 -2.89
CA ALA A 38 5.14 -21.57 -2.57
C ALA A 38 5.49 -22.40 -1.32
N ASP A 39 4.53 -22.58 -0.41
CA ASP A 39 4.69 -23.31 0.86
C ASP A 39 3.33 -23.52 1.56
N GLY A 40 3.19 -24.66 2.25
CA GLY A 40 1.96 -25.06 2.91
C GLY A 40 2.03 -24.94 4.44
N SER A 41 0.99 -24.39 5.08
CA SER A 41 0.93 -24.23 6.55
C SER A 41 0.34 -25.43 7.30
N ARG A 42 0.14 -26.58 6.64
CA ARG A 42 -0.73 -27.69 7.14
C ARG A 42 -2.16 -27.23 7.48
N ARG A 43 -2.66 -26.22 6.76
CA ARG A 43 -3.96 -25.54 6.97
C ARG A 43 -4.04 -24.70 8.25
N LEU A 44 -2.92 -24.51 8.96
CA LEU A 44 -2.86 -23.64 10.14
C LEU A 44 -3.05 -22.17 9.74
N PRO A 45 -3.75 -21.36 10.56
CA PRO A 45 -4.00 -19.95 10.30
C PRO A 45 -2.75 -19.07 10.07
N LEU A 46 -1.66 -19.35 10.78
CA LEU A 46 -0.40 -18.60 10.67
C LEU A 46 0.76 -19.53 10.39
N LYS A 47 1.86 -18.96 9.88
CA LYS A 47 3.10 -19.68 9.65
C LYS A 47 4.33 -18.80 9.83
N ALA A 48 5.41 -19.41 10.32
CA ALA A 48 6.77 -18.97 10.09
C ALA A 48 7.45 -19.96 9.14
N PRO A 49 7.99 -19.51 8.01
CA PRO A 49 8.66 -20.40 7.07
C PRO A 49 9.95 -21.00 7.68
N HIS A 50 10.19 -22.29 7.43
CA HIS A 50 11.50 -22.92 7.73
C HIS A 50 12.61 -22.37 6.81
N PRO A 51 13.91 -22.66 7.07
CA PRO A 51 15.01 -22.15 6.24
C PRO A 51 14.85 -22.39 4.73
N HIS A 52 14.35 -23.56 4.34
CA HIS A 52 14.13 -23.97 2.94
C HIS A 52 12.80 -23.48 2.35
N GLU A 53 11.96 -22.82 3.14
CA GLU A 53 10.67 -22.23 2.74
C GLU A 53 10.74 -20.69 2.80
N PRO A 54 9.86 -19.97 2.07
CA PRO A 54 9.01 -20.46 0.99
C PRO A 54 9.80 -20.66 -0.31
N VAL A 55 9.31 -21.54 -1.19
CA VAL A 55 9.91 -21.77 -2.51
C VAL A 55 9.26 -20.81 -3.53
N ILE A 56 9.73 -19.56 -3.55
CA ILE A 56 9.19 -18.51 -4.43
C ILE A 56 9.97 -18.44 -5.75
N PRO A 57 9.31 -18.57 -6.93
CA PRO A 57 9.99 -18.38 -8.21
C PRO A 57 10.51 -16.94 -8.39
N PRO A 58 11.72 -16.74 -8.95
CA PRO A 58 12.25 -15.39 -9.21
C PRO A 58 11.37 -14.54 -10.13
N ALA A 59 10.66 -15.17 -11.08
CA ALA A 59 9.74 -14.51 -12.01
C ALA A 59 8.40 -14.07 -11.37
N THR A 60 8.23 -14.21 -10.05
CA THR A 60 6.98 -13.84 -9.36
C THR A 60 6.70 -12.34 -9.51
N THR A 61 5.58 -12.00 -10.15
CA THR A 61 5.12 -10.61 -10.32
C THR A 61 4.21 -10.13 -9.19
N LEU A 62 3.51 -11.06 -8.53
CA LEU A 62 2.62 -10.82 -7.40
C LEU A 62 2.84 -11.88 -6.32
N LEU A 63 3.31 -11.46 -5.15
CA LEU A 63 3.38 -12.29 -3.95
C LEU A 63 2.16 -12.01 -3.06
N VAL A 64 1.49 -13.08 -2.64
CA VAL A 64 0.30 -13.01 -1.76
C VAL A 64 0.59 -13.80 -0.47
N PRO A 65 1.23 -13.19 0.54
CA PRO A 65 1.31 -13.79 1.86
C PRO A 65 -0.10 -13.93 2.44
N VAL A 66 -0.41 -15.07 3.07
CA VAL A 66 -1.76 -15.34 3.60
C VAL A 66 -1.71 -15.55 5.12
N ALA A 67 -2.56 -14.84 5.86
CA ALA A 67 -2.84 -15.10 7.27
C ALA A 67 -4.33 -15.31 7.50
N GLY A 68 -4.67 -16.29 8.33
CA GLY A 68 -6.02 -16.52 8.83
C GLY A 68 -6.33 -15.64 10.04
N MET A 69 -7.37 -14.80 9.93
CA MET A 69 -7.83 -13.97 11.04
C MET A 69 -8.49 -14.79 12.17
N ASP A 70 -8.83 -16.06 11.91
CA ASP A 70 -9.28 -17.03 12.90
C ASP A 70 -8.16 -17.47 13.86
N ALA A 71 -6.91 -17.09 13.62
CA ALA A 71 -5.82 -17.22 14.59
C ALA A 71 -6.05 -16.37 15.85
N VAL A 72 -6.74 -15.24 15.73
CA VAL A 72 -6.86 -14.29 16.83
C VAL A 72 -7.71 -14.87 17.97
N GLY A 73 -7.20 -14.76 19.19
CA GLY A 73 -7.82 -15.33 20.38
C GLY A 73 -7.51 -16.81 20.60
N GLN A 74 -6.92 -17.49 19.61
CA GLN A 74 -6.45 -18.86 19.78
C GLN A 74 -5.09 -18.88 20.51
N PRO A 75 -4.73 -20.00 21.16
CA PRO A 75 -3.42 -20.18 21.77
C PRO A 75 -2.29 -20.06 20.74
N PHE A 76 -1.22 -19.37 21.11
CA PHE A 76 0.03 -19.32 20.36
C PHE A 76 0.82 -20.61 20.61
N ASP A 77 0.54 -21.63 19.80
CA ASP A 77 1.19 -22.94 19.80
C ASP A 77 1.05 -23.62 18.42
N GLU A 78 1.50 -24.88 18.31
CA GLU A 78 1.53 -25.67 17.07
C GLU A 78 0.13 -25.99 16.52
N SER A 79 -0.94 -25.83 17.31
CA SER A 79 -2.32 -26.01 16.86
C SER A 79 -2.83 -24.85 16.02
N THR A 80 -2.17 -23.68 16.11
CA THR A 80 -2.61 -22.44 15.44
C THR A 80 -1.54 -21.86 14.52
N VAL A 81 -0.26 -22.02 14.86
CA VAL A 81 0.86 -21.44 14.13
C VAL A 81 1.77 -22.56 13.64
N TYR A 82 2.03 -22.59 12.34
CA TYR A 82 3.06 -23.45 11.78
C TYR A 82 4.44 -22.90 12.16
N ASN A 83 5.27 -23.73 12.82
CA ASN A 83 6.58 -23.36 13.34
C ASN A 83 6.52 -22.17 14.34
N PRO A 84 5.79 -22.32 15.47
CA PRO A 84 5.60 -21.23 16.44
C PRO A 84 6.91 -20.79 17.09
N GLU A 85 7.86 -21.71 17.29
CA GLU A 85 9.15 -21.44 17.90
C GLU A 85 9.95 -20.37 17.15
N ALA A 86 9.90 -20.37 15.81
CA ALA A 86 10.56 -19.34 15.01
C ALA A 86 9.93 -17.95 15.20
N VAL A 87 8.59 -17.87 15.34
CA VAL A 87 7.91 -16.61 15.66
C VAL A 87 8.26 -16.15 17.08
N ALA A 88 8.29 -17.09 18.04
CA ALA A 88 8.62 -16.82 19.43
C ALA A 88 10.05 -16.30 19.57
N ALA A 89 11.01 -16.92 18.89
CA ALA A 89 12.41 -16.50 18.89
C ALA A 89 12.59 -15.11 18.26
N HIS A 90 11.81 -14.76 17.23
CA HIS A 90 11.94 -13.51 16.51
C HIS A 90 11.26 -12.31 17.21
N PHE A 91 10.10 -12.52 17.84
CA PHE A 91 9.32 -11.44 18.47
C PHE A 91 9.18 -11.55 20.00
N GLY A 92 9.67 -12.61 20.62
CA GLY A 92 9.51 -12.85 22.06
C GLY A 92 8.08 -13.21 22.47
N PHE A 93 7.26 -13.73 21.56
CA PHE A 93 5.89 -14.14 21.90
C PHE A 93 5.88 -15.33 22.84
N VAL A 94 5.07 -15.24 23.89
CA VAL A 94 5.01 -16.27 24.94
C VAL A 94 4.09 -17.41 24.50
N PRO A 95 4.54 -18.68 24.51
CA PRO A 95 3.71 -19.83 24.18
C PRO A 95 2.40 -19.89 24.98
N LYS A 96 1.35 -20.46 24.37
CA LYS A 96 0.01 -20.65 24.96
C LYS A 96 -0.76 -19.35 25.30
N THR A 97 -0.17 -18.17 25.08
CA THR A 97 -0.91 -16.91 25.18
C THR A 97 -1.83 -16.71 23.99
N GLN A 98 -2.86 -15.87 24.13
CA GLN A 98 -3.81 -15.63 23.05
C GLN A 98 -3.20 -14.72 21.99
N ILE A 99 -3.25 -15.17 20.73
CA ILE A 99 -2.78 -14.38 19.59
C ILE A 99 -3.61 -13.11 19.45
N GLN A 100 -2.93 -11.98 19.28
CA GLN A 100 -3.55 -10.67 19.18
C GLN A 100 -3.50 -10.11 17.75
N TYR A 101 -4.44 -9.23 17.42
CA TYR A 101 -4.45 -8.54 16.11
C TYR A 101 -3.11 -7.88 15.73
N PRO A 102 -2.38 -7.16 16.62
CA PRO A 102 -1.09 -6.58 16.27
C PRO A 102 -0.02 -7.61 15.89
N TRP A 103 -0.09 -8.83 16.41
CA TRP A 103 0.89 -9.88 16.12
C TRP A 103 0.78 -10.35 14.68
N ILE A 104 -0.46 -10.45 14.16
CA ILE A 104 -0.71 -10.73 12.74
C ILE A 104 -0.03 -9.68 11.87
N ALA A 105 -0.17 -8.40 12.21
CA ALA A 105 0.47 -7.33 11.45
C ALA A 105 2.00 -7.40 11.51
N GLN A 106 2.58 -7.76 12.67
CA GLN A 106 4.02 -7.92 12.85
C GLN A 106 4.56 -9.07 11.99
N ILE A 107 3.96 -10.26 12.07
CA ILE A 107 4.37 -11.43 11.28
C ILE A 107 4.27 -11.16 9.78
N MET A 108 3.14 -10.59 9.33
CA MET A 108 2.85 -10.42 7.90
C MET A 108 3.72 -9.37 7.20
N ARG A 109 4.32 -8.43 7.94
CA ARG A 109 5.13 -7.34 7.38
C ARG A 109 6.64 -7.59 7.48
N ASP A 110 7.03 -8.64 8.18
CA ASP A 110 8.41 -8.95 8.51
C ASP A 110 9.14 -9.64 7.33
N GLU A 111 10.36 -9.19 7.04
CA GLU A 111 11.18 -9.66 5.91
C GLU A 111 11.76 -11.06 6.13
N ALA A 112 11.87 -11.53 7.38
CA ALA A 112 12.31 -12.89 7.70
C ALA A 112 11.14 -13.88 7.82
N LEU A 113 9.91 -13.38 7.94
CA LEU A 113 8.69 -14.19 8.08
C LEU A 113 7.73 -14.00 6.90
N GLY A 114 6.70 -13.15 7.05
CA GLY A 114 5.62 -13.02 6.07
C GLY A 114 6.08 -12.58 4.68
N LEU A 115 7.21 -11.88 4.57
CA LEU A 115 7.79 -11.43 3.31
C LEU A 115 9.09 -12.14 2.94
N LYS A 116 9.43 -13.24 3.63
CA LYS A 116 10.66 -14.00 3.38
C LYS A 116 10.75 -14.43 1.91
N GLY A 117 11.87 -14.11 1.27
CA GLY A 117 12.14 -14.48 -0.12
C GLY A 117 11.35 -13.67 -1.16
N ALA A 118 10.65 -12.60 -0.76
CA ALA A 118 9.90 -11.77 -1.71
C ALA A 118 10.86 -11.12 -2.74
N PRO A 119 10.67 -11.35 -4.05
CA PRO A 119 11.51 -10.73 -5.07
C PRO A 119 11.41 -9.19 -5.05
N PRO A 120 12.49 -8.44 -5.32
CA PRO A 120 12.48 -6.97 -5.25
C PRO A 120 11.43 -6.30 -6.13
N GLY A 121 11.18 -6.83 -7.33
CA GLY A 121 10.19 -6.31 -8.29
C GLY A 121 8.77 -6.84 -8.10
N ALA A 122 8.56 -7.82 -7.21
CA ALA A 122 7.25 -8.40 -6.99
C ALA A 122 6.34 -7.41 -6.25
N ARG A 123 5.13 -7.22 -6.75
CA ARG A 123 4.07 -6.55 -5.97
C ARG A 123 3.69 -7.46 -4.80
N ILE A 124 3.62 -6.89 -3.60
CA ILE A 124 3.24 -7.64 -2.40
C ILE A 124 1.84 -7.21 -1.96
N VAL A 125 0.91 -8.17 -1.92
CA VAL A 125 -0.47 -7.95 -1.45
C VAL A 125 -0.84 -9.04 -0.45
N PRO A 126 -0.58 -8.82 0.86
CA PRO A 126 -1.02 -9.73 1.90
C PRO A 126 -2.53 -9.93 1.89
N LEU A 127 -2.96 -11.16 2.14
CA LEU A 127 -4.36 -11.55 2.29
C LEU A 127 -4.66 -11.89 3.75
N LEU A 128 -5.51 -11.08 4.38
CA LEU A 128 -6.16 -11.38 5.65
C LEU A 128 -7.41 -12.23 5.38
N ASN A 129 -7.21 -13.55 5.35
CA ASN A 129 -8.24 -14.54 5.08
C ASN A 129 -9.08 -14.82 6.33
N LYS A 130 -10.24 -15.44 6.14
CA LYS A 130 -11.19 -15.82 7.21
C LYS A 130 -11.64 -14.63 8.08
N ALA A 131 -11.55 -13.41 7.55
CA ALA A 131 -11.91 -12.20 8.26
C ALA A 131 -13.36 -12.24 8.77
N GLY A 132 -13.55 -11.69 9.97
CA GLY A 132 -14.83 -11.63 10.67
C GLY A 132 -15.86 -10.76 9.95
N GLN A 133 -17.15 -11.09 10.12
CA GLN A 133 -18.25 -10.37 9.46
C GLN A 133 -18.89 -9.32 10.37
N HIS A 134 -18.69 -9.42 11.68
CA HIS A 134 -19.23 -8.46 12.65
C HIS A 134 -18.44 -7.14 12.62
N THR A 135 -19.14 -6.03 12.91
CA THR A 135 -18.60 -4.67 12.82
C THR A 135 -17.26 -4.51 13.57
N ILE A 136 -17.16 -5.04 14.79
CA ILE A 136 -15.95 -4.94 15.61
C ILE A 136 -14.78 -5.69 15.00
N GLU A 137 -14.98 -6.93 14.54
CA GLU A 137 -13.94 -7.74 13.91
C GLU A 137 -13.45 -7.10 12.61
N ARG A 138 -14.36 -6.51 11.84
CA ARG A 138 -14.00 -5.76 10.62
C ARG A 138 -13.13 -4.54 10.94
N ILE A 139 -13.48 -3.76 11.97
CA ILE A 139 -12.67 -2.63 12.43
C ILE A 139 -11.27 -3.09 12.85
N LYS A 140 -11.17 -4.16 13.64
CA LYS A 140 -9.89 -4.71 14.09
C LYS A 140 -9.07 -5.28 12.92
N THR A 141 -9.69 -5.96 11.97
CA THR A 141 -9.01 -6.47 10.76
C THR A 141 -8.49 -5.34 9.87
N ARG A 142 -9.28 -4.27 9.68
CA ARG A 142 -8.83 -3.04 9.00
C ARG A 142 -7.62 -2.43 9.70
N ARG A 143 -7.59 -2.45 11.04
CA ARG A 143 -6.46 -1.95 11.82
C ARG A 143 -5.20 -2.78 11.58
N VAL A 144 -5.31 -4.10 11.43
CA VAL A 144 -4.19 -4.97 11.03
C VAL A 144 -3.67 -4.56 9.66
N ALA A 145 -4.56 -4.44 8.66
CA ALA A 145 -4.20 -4.03 7.31
C ALA A 145 -3.51 -2.64 7.27
N GLN A 146 -4.04 -1.66 8.01
CA GLN A 146 -3.44 -0.33 8.14
C GLN A 146 -2.05 -0.39 8.77
N ASN A 147 -1.86 -1.19 9.83
CA ASN A 147 -0.56 -1.35 10.48
C ASN A 147 0.48 -1.99 9.55
N ILE A 148 0.08 -2.96 8.72
CA ILE A 148 0.96 -3.55 7.70
C ILE A 148 1.37 -2.46 6.70
N LEU A 149 0.39 -1.75 6.12
CA LEU A 149 0.66 -0.71 5.12
C LEU A 149 1.54 0.40 5.68
N GLN A 150 1.29 0.90 6.89
CA GLN A 150 2.02 2.02 7.45
C GLN A 150 3.50 1.72 7.72
N HIS A 151 3.85 0.49 8.05
CA HIS A 151 5.19 0.14 8.55
C HIS A 151 6.00 -0.74 7.60
N GLN A 152 5.49 -1.04 6.40
CA GLN A 152 6.23 -1.84 5.43
C GLN A 152 6.01 -1.29 4.01
N PRO A 153 6.91 -0.46 3.48
CA PRO A 153 6.76 0.22 2.20
C PRO A 153 6.61 -0.72 0.99
N ARG A 154 7.17 -1.94 1.05
CA ARG A 154 7.06 -2.92 -0.05
C ARG A 154 5.64 -3.44 -0.26
N VAL A 155 4.79 -3.39 0.77
CA VAL A 155 3.39 -3.81 0.66
C VAL A 155 2.58 -2.74 -0.06
N SER A 156 2.03 -3.13 -1.22
CA SER A 156 1.26 -2.22 -2.10
C SER A 156 -0.20 -2.08 -1.67
N ALA A 157 -0.79 -3.16 -1.16
CA ALA A 157 -2.17 -3.23 -0.70
C ALA A 157 -2.33 -4.40 0.29
N VAL A 158 -3.43 -4.44 1.03
CA VAL A 158 -3.81 -5.61 1.85
C VAL A 158 -5.23 -6.01 1.47
N ALA A 159 -5.40 -7.24 1.01
CA ALA A 159 -6.70 -7.82 0.71
C ALA A 159 -7.33 -8.41 1.98
N ILE A 160 -8.64 -8.24 2.15
CA ILE A 160 -9.41 -8.77 3.27
C ILE A 160 -10.54 -9.61 2.69
N GLY A 161 -10.65 -10.86 3.16
CA GLY A 161 -11.57 -11.79 2.53
C GLY A 161 -11.78 -13.12 3.23
N ARG A 162 -12.55 -13.97 2.56
CA ARG A 162 -12.83 -15.37 2.87
C ARG A 162 -12.80 -16.15 1.56
N VAL A 163 -11.67 -16.78 1.24
CA VAL A 163 -11.44 -17.45 -0.06
C VAL A 163 -12.40 -18.61 -0.35
N ARG A 164 -13.00 -19.21 0.68
CA ARG A 164 -14.00 -20.29 0.53
C ARG A 164 -15.42 -19.80 0.30
N ARG A 165 -15.64 -18.48 0.25
CA ARG A 165 -16.96 -17.90 -0.04
C ARG A 165 -17.21 -17.94 -1.55
N GLN A 166 -18.36 -18.49 -1.96
CA GLN A 166 -18.71 -18.63 -3.39
C GLN A 166 -18.79 -17.30 -4.14
N HIS A 167 -19.34 -16.25 -3.51
CA HIS A 167 -19.46 -14.93 -4.12
C HIS A 167 -18.65 -13.89 -3.36
N ASN A 168 -17.92 -13.07 -4.12
CA ASN A 168 -17.09 -11.97 -3.60
C ASN A 168 -16.16 -12.42 -2.45
N PRO A 169 -15.19 -13.31 -2.74
CA PRO A 169 -14.29 -13.85 -1.72
C PRO A 169 -13.39 -12.77 -1.11
N ILE A 170 -13.06 -11.72 -1.87
CA ILE A 170 -12.33 -10.54 -1.41
C ILE A 170 -13.30 -9.36 -1.38
N PHE A 171 -13.80 -9.02 -0.21
CA PHE A 171 -14.82 -7.96 -0.07
C PHE A 171 -14.22 -6.58 0.24
N GLU A 172 -12.91 -6.50 0.51
CA GLU A 172 -12.26 -5.22 0.80
C GLU A 172 -10.76 -5.27 0.47
N VAL A 173 -10.23 -4.19 -0.10
CA VAL A 173 -8.79 -4.02 -0.36
C VAL A 173 -8.35 -2.69 0.21
N GLN A 174 -7.46 -2.73 1.20
CA GLN A 174 -6.87 -1.57 1.84
C GLN A 174 -5.62 -1.14 1.07
N ARG A 175 -5.49 0.16 0.79
CA ARG A 175 -4.34 0.76 0.10
C ARG A 175 -3.89 2.00 0.84
N ARG A 176 -2.65 2.45 0.58
CA ARG A 176 -2.20 3.78 0.98
C ARG A 176 -2.99 4.81 0.20
N VAL A 177 -3.72 5.65 0.92
CA VAL A 177 -4.43 6.79 0.34
C VAL A 177 -3.71 8.06 0.74
N GLY A 178 -3.26 8.82 -0.25
CA GLY A 178 -2.76 10.18 -0.08
C GLY A 178 -3.86 11.20 -0.36
N VAL A 179 -3.77 12.38 0.24
CA VAL A 179 -4.67 13.51 -0.03
C VAL A 179 -3.87 14.74 -0.43
N ILE A 180 -4.31 15.39 -1.51
CA ILE A 180 -3.77 16.66 -1.98
C ILE A 180 -4.79 17.75 -1.69
N VAL A 181 -4.41 18.76 -0.91
CA VAL A 181 -5.25 19.92 -0.59
C VAL A 181 -4.79 21.11 -1.43
N LEU A 182 -5.62 21.55 -2.37
CA LEU A 182 -5.32 22.69 -3.23
C LEU A 182 -5.61 24.01 -2.51
N ALA A 183 -4.56 24.74 -2.16
CA ALA A 183 -4.61 25.99 -1.40
C ALA A 183 -3.80 27.13 -2.07
N GLY A 184 -3.50 27.02 -3.36
CA GLY A 184 -2.67 28.00 -4.09
C GLY A 184 -3.42 29.10 -4.86
N GLY A 185 -4.75 29.13 -4.78
CA GLY A 185 -5.57 30.04 -5.60
C GLY A 185 -5.50 31.51 -5.17
N LEU A 186 -5.34 32.41 -6.15
CA LEU A 186 -5.25 33.88 -5.97
C LEU A 186 -6.46 34.52 -5.29
N SER A 187 -7.64 33.88 -5.34
CA SER A 187 -8.86 34.35 -4.64
C SER A 187 -9.25 35.80 -4.91
N ARG A 188 -8.99 36.29 -6.14
CA ARG A 188 -9.11 37.71 -6.55
C ARG A 188 -10.44 38.39 -6.21
N ARG A 189 -11.56 37.65 -6.18
CA ARG A 189 -12.90 38.20 -5.88
C ARG A 189 -13.16 38.41 -4.38
N MET A 190 -12.36 37.80 -3.49
CA MET A 190 -12.58 37.78 -2.04
C MET A 190 -11.62 38.71 -1.29
N GLY A 191 -10.70 39.40 -1.98
CA GLY A 191 -9.70 40.29 -1.38
C GLY A 191 -8.58 39.61 -0.58
N GLN A 192 -8.78 38.35 -0.16
CA GLN A 192 -7.81 37.53 0.59
C GLN A 192 -7.86 36.05 0.14
N PRO A 193 -6.77 35.27 0.33
CA PRO A 193 -6.75 33.85 -0.03
C PRO A 193 -7.83 33.04 0.67
N LYS A 194 -8.66 32.32 -0.10
CA LYS A 194 -9.71 31.42 0.42
C LYS A 194 -9.25 30.47 1.53
N PRO A 195 -8.06 29.85 1.45
CA PRO A 195 -7.58 28.96 2.51
C PRO A 195 -7.40 29.65 3.86
N LEU A 196 -7.14 30.96 3.88
CA LEU A 196 -6.89 31.75 5.08
C LEU A 196 -8.14 32.47 5.58
N LEU A 197 -9.29 32.29 4.93
CA LEU A 197 -10.55 32.86 5.39
C LEU A 197 -10.92 32.31 6.77
N PRO A 198 -11.50 33.15 7.65
CA PRO A 198 -12.00 32.69 8.93
C PRO A 198 -13.16 31.70 8.74
N TRP A 199 -13.13 30.64 9.54
CA TRP A 199 -14.12 29.58 9.64
C TRP A 199 -14.28 29.23 11.14
N GLY A 200 -15.19 29.94 11.81
CA GLY A 200 -15.30 29.88 13.26
C GLY A 200 -14.02 30.42 13.92
N GLN A 201 -13.38 29.61 14.78
CA GLN A 201 -12.14 29.96 15.50
C GLN A 201 -10.87 29.57 14.73
N GLN A 202 -11.00 29.11 13.49
CA GLN A 202 -9.89 28.62 12.66
C GLN A 202 -9.98 29.23 11.27
N THR A 203 -8.97 29.00 10.43
CA THR A 203 -9.05 29.25 8.98
C THR A 203 -9.65 28.05 8.25
N VAL A 204 -10.10 28.27 7.00
CA VAL A 204 -10.60 27.17 6.14
C VAL A 204 -9.57 26.04 6.01
N ILE A 205 -8.29 26.36 5.84
CA ILE A 205 -7.23 25.33 5.74
C ILE A 205 -7.08 24.56 7.05
N GLU A 206 -7.09 25.23 8.19
CA GLU A 206 -7.02 24.58 9.51
C GLU A 206 -8.21 23.64 9.73
N ALA A 207 -9.43 24.07 9.36
CA ALA A 207 -10.63 23.23 9.47
C ALA A 207 -10.56 21.99 8.57
N ILE A 208 -9.97 22.10 7.37
CA ILE A 208 -9.73 20.95 6.48
C ILE A 208 -8.71 20.00 7.11
N LEU A 209 -7.56 20.52 7.57
CA LEU A 209 -6.49 19.70 8.13
C LEU A 209 -6.90 19.02 9.44
N ALA A 210 -7.70 19.69 10.28
CA ALA A 210 -8.26 19.11 11.51
C ALA A 210 -9.13 17.88 11.25
N ARG A 211 -9.75 17.75 10.06
CA ARG A 211 -10.51 16.56 9.65
C ARG A 211 -9.64 15.50 9.02
N LEU A 212 -8.61 15.89 8.27
CA LEU A 212 -7.76 14.95 7.51
C LEU A 212 -6.69 14.28 8.38
N VAL A 213 -6.06 15.00 9.30
CA VAL A 213 -4.96 14.49 10.14
C VAL A 213 -5.39 13.28 11.00
N PRO A 214 -6.56 13.29 11.67
CA PRO A 214 -7.00 12.14 12.46
C PRO A 214 -7.24 10.85 11.65
N LEU A 215 -7.46 10.97 10.33
CA LEU A 215 -7.70 9.82 9.45
C LEU A 215 -6.45 8.96 9.20
N ARG A 216 -5.25 9.42 9.60
CA ARG A 216 -3.97 8.70 9.43
C ARG A 216 -3.74 8.21 7.99
N LEU A 217 -4.06 9.07 7.04
CA LEU A 217 -3.78 8.88 5.61
C LEU A 217 -2.28 8.67 5.40
N ALA A 218 -1.91 7.98 4.32
CA ALA A 218 -0.52 7.68 4.04
C ALA A 218 0.30 8.95 3.81
N GLU A 219 -0.31 9.96 3.20
CA GLU A 219 0.28 11.27 3.01
C GLU A 219 -0.80 12.34 2.90
N ILE A 220 -0.52 13.54 3.43
CA ILE A 220 -1.31 14.74 3.17
C ILE A 220 -0.33 15.79 2.66
N VAL A 221 -0.62 16.37 1.50
CA VAL A 221 0.18 17.43 0.88
C VAL A 221 -0.70 18.64 0.63
N VAL A 222 -0.34 19.80 1.18
CA VAL A 222 -0.99 21.08 0.86
C VAL A 222 -0.23 21.76 -0.27
N VAL A 223 -0.91 21.99 -1.39
CA VAL A 223 -0.37 22.74 -2.53
C VAL A 223 -0.64 24.22 -2.31
N THR A 224 0.41 25.00 -2.11
CA THR A 224 0.34 26.45 -1.85
C THR A 224 0.67 27.25 -3.11
N GLY A 225 0.41 28.56 -3.06
CA GLY A 225 0.55 29.47 -4.19
C GLY A 225 0.55 30.91 -3.71
N HIS A 226 -0.48 31.71 -4.01
CA HIS A 226 -0.55 33.06 -3.47
C HIS A 226 -0.58 33.06 -1.92
N GLU A 227 0.20 33.95 -1.30
CA GLU A 227 0.47 33.96 0.15
C GLU A 227 0.97 32.61 0.73
N ALA A 228 1.79 31.90 -0.03
CA ALA A 228 2.31 30.57 0.34
C ALA A 228 2.86 30.51 1.78
N GLY A 229 3.64 31.50 2.22
CA GLY A 229 4.24 31.47 3.56
C GLY A 229 3.20 31.34 4.68
N ARG A 230 2.06 32.05 4.57
CA ARG A 230 0.99 31.99 5.58
C ARG A 230 0.27 30.66 5.56
N VAL A 231 -0.03 30.13 4.38
CA VAL A 231 -0.68 28.82 4.23
C VAL A 231 0.25 27.69 4.68
N GLN A 232 1.54 27.80 4.37
CA GLN A 232 2.57 26.84 4.78
C GLN A 232 2.72 26.80 6.28
N ALA A 233 2.77 27.96 6.96
CA ALA A 233 2.85 28.02 8.40
C ALA A 233 1.68 27.27 9.08
N LYS A 234 0.45 27.45 8.56
CA LYS A 234 -0.73 26.72 9.08
C LYS A 234 -0.66 25.22 8.83
N ALA A 235 -0.20 24.79 7.65
CA ALA A 235 -0.06 23.37 7.33
C ALA A 235 1.07 22.69 8.14
N GLN A 236 2.20 23.37 8.32
CA GLN A 236 3.32 22.89 9.11
C GLN A 236 2.96 22.78 10.60
N ALA A 237 2.17 23.72 11.14
CA ALA A 237 1.64 23.63 12.50
C ALA A 237 0.76 22.38 12.72
N ALA A 238 0.13 21.86 11.65
CA ALA A 238 -0.63 20.61 11.67
C ALA A 238 0.23 19.36 11.35
N GLY A 239 1.55 19.51 11.17
CA GLY A 239 2.45 18.41 10.80
C GLY A 239 2.30 17.94 9.35
N VAL A 240 1.75 18.76 8.46
CA VAL A 240 1.41 18.40 7.09
C VAL A 240 2.45 18.94 6.10
N LYS A 241 2.84 18.10 5.14
CA LYS A 241 3.79 18.48 4.07
C LYS A 241 3.17 19.54 3.17
N THR A 242 4.02 20.40 2.60
CA THR A 242 3.57 21.41 1.65
C THR A 242 4.42 21.37 0.39
N THR A 243 3.81 21.74 -0.73
CA THR A 243 4.50 22.00 -1.99
C THR A 243 4.01 23.32 -2.56
N TYR A 244 4.87 24.05 -3.24
CA TYR A 244 4.55 25.36 -3.79
C TYR A 244 4.37 25.27 -5.30
N THR A 245 3.24 25.76 -5.80
CA THR A 245 3.02 25.95 -7.24
C THR A 245 3.22 27.42 -7.59
N ARG A 246 4.20 27.69 -8.45
CA ARG A 246 4.47 29.03 -8.97
C ARG A 246 3.41 29.32 -10.04
N THR A 247 2.39 30.13 -9.70
CA THR A 247 1.50 30.68 -10.72
C THR A 247 2.25 31.79 -11.44
N THR A 248 2.91 31.48 -12.56
CA THR A 248 3.33 32.52 -13.52
C THR A 248 2.06 33.21 -14.03
N PRO A 249 1.92 34.54 -13.90
CA PRO A 249 0.94 35.27 -14.70
C PRO A 249 1.28 35.01 -16.18
N PRO A 250 0.30 34.87 -17.10
CA PRO A 250 0.59 34.89 -18.53
C PRO A 250 0.98 36.32 -18.91
N ALA A 251 2.21 36.72 -18.59
CA ALA A 251 2.79 37.98 -18.98
C ALA A 251 4.08 37.67 -19.75
N ARG A 252 3.97 37.70 -21.09
CA ARG A 252 5.03 37.68 -22.09
C ARG A 252 5.97 36.47 -22.10
N CYS A 253 5.44 35.30 -22.48
CA CYS A 253 6.28 34.30 -23.16
C CYS A 253 6.54 34.76 -24.60
N SER A 254 7.80 34.85 -25.01
CA SER A 254 8.17 35.02 -26.41
C SER A 254 7.65 33.83 -27.25
N PRO A 255 7.41 33.98 -28.56
CA PRO A 255 6.82 32.94 -29.40
C PRO A 255 7.57 31.59 -29.36
N ARG A 256 8.86 31.59 -29.01
CA ARG A 256 9.72 30.41 -28.93
C ARG A 256 9.50 29.54 -27.69
N CYS A 257 8.95 30.06 -26.60
CA CYS A 257 8.73 29.30 -25.35
C CYS A 257 7.30 28.73 -25.20
N ARG A 258 6.46 28.85 -26.23
CA ARG A 258 5.02 28.52 -26.18
C ARG A 258 4.74 27.02 -25.90
N TRP A 259 5.71 26.14 -26.12
CA TRP A 259 5.59 24.71 -25.82
C TRP A 259 5.87 24.37 -24.33
N ALA A 260 6.60 25.21 -23.60
CA ALA A 260 6.94 24.98 -22.20
C ALA A 260 5.98 25.65 -21.20
N CYS A 261 5.09 26.54 -21.67
CA CYS A 261 4.12 27.26 -20.86
C CYS A 261 2.73 27.20 -21.50
N ALA A 262 2.23 25.99 -21.76
CA ALA A 262 0.84 25.80 -22.17
C ALA A 262 -0.10 26.26 -21.03
N PRO A 263 -1.08 27.14 -21.30
CA PRO A 263 -2.11 27.48 -20.32
C PRO A 263 -2.94 26.25 -19.98
N TRP A 264 -3.42 26.21 -18.74
CA TRP A 264 -4.51 25.32 -18.37
C TRP A 264 -5.76 25.72 -19.20
N GLU A 265 -5.97 25.09 -20.35
CA GLU A 265 -7.29 25.05 -20.94
C GLU A 265 -8.06 23.94 -20.24
N LYS A 266 -9.32 24.23 -19.86
CA LYS A 266 -10.30 23.22 -19.44
C LYS A 266 -10.68 22.35 -20.63
N THR A 267 -9.73 21.62 -21.20
CA THR A 267 -10.00 20.54 -22.15
C THR A 267 -10.08 19.24 -21.37
N SER A 268 -11.11 18.48 -21.67
CA SER A 268 -11.66 17.30 -20.97
C SER A 268 -10.76 16.04 -20.99
N ARG A 269 -9.44 16.18 -20.87
CA ARG A 269 -8.51 15.06 -20.70
C ARG A 269 -7.50 15.36 -19.60
N PRO A 270 -7.42 14.54 -18.54
CA PRO A 270 -6.59 14.89 -17.39
C PRO A 270 -5.11 14.57 -17.67
N ALA A 271 -4.27 15.60 -17.61
CA ALA A 271 -2.82 15.60 -17.87
C ALA A 271 -1.99 15.02 -16.70
N TRP A 272 -2.35 13.85 -16.18
CA TRP A 272 -1.55 13.15 -15.15
C TRP A 272 -0.48 12.21 -15.73
N TRP A 273 -0.48 11.97 -17.05
CA TRP A 273 0.46 11.07 -17.71
C TRP A 273 1.92 11.56 -17.72
N SER A 274 2.19 12.86 -17.65
CA SER A 274 3.57 13.40 -17.73
C SER A 274 4.28 13.60 -16.39
N TRP A 275 3.60 13.48 -15.25
CA TRP A 275 4.21 13.70 -13.93
C TRP A 275 4.73 12.41 -13.27
N ALA A 276 4.33 11.23 -13.73
CA ALA A 276 4.69 9.97 -13.10
C ALA A 276 6.12 9.47 -13.42
N THR A 277 6.84 10.11 -14.34
CA THR A 277 8.12 9.56 -14.85
C THR A 277 9.40 10.24 -14.39
N ASN A 278 9.40 11.42 -13.76
CA ASN A 278 10.65 12.14 -13.47
C ASN A 278 10.76 12.66 -12.03
N LEU A 279 10.80 11.75 -11.05
CA LEU A 279 11.19 12.08 -9.66
C LEU A 279 12.60 11.61 -9.29
N THR A 280 13.40 11.15 -10.25
CA THR A 280 14.82 10.86 -10.03
C THR A 280 15.63 11.37 -11.22
N SER A 281 16.58 12.27 -10.94
CA SER A 281 17.56 12.89 -11.86
C SER A 281 17.03 13.92 -12.88
N LEU A 282 17.37 15.21 -12.68
CA LEU A 282 18.36 15.93 -13.50
C LEU A 282 18.62 17.35 -12.94
N PRO A 283 19.86 17.86 -13.04
CA PRO A 283 20.28 19.19 -12.63
C PRO A 283 20.09 20.23 -13.77
N GLY A 284 19.96 21.51 -13.41
CA GLY A 284 20.01 22.62 -14.37
C GLY A 284 18.77 23.51 -14.32
N TRP A 285 18.73 24.42 -13.35
CA TRP A 285 17.78 25.53 -13.36
C TRP A 285 18.22 26.55 -14.40
N CYS A 286 17.32 26.90 -15.33
CA CYS A 286 17.53 27.99 -16.27
C CYS A 286 17.49 29.31 -15.48
N THR A 287 18.64 29.99 -15.37
CA THR A 287 18.86 31.18 -14.53
C THR A 287 18.53 32.52 -15.20
N ASN A 288 17.97 32.55 -16.41
CA ASN A 288 17.64 33.84 -17.06
C ASN A 288 16.22 33.86 -17.62
N CYS A 289 15.30 34.47 -16.86
CA CYS A 289 14.14 35.24 -17.32
C CYS A 289 13.52 36.00 -16.13
#